data_AF-A0A1H0CMM0-F1
#
_entry.id   AF-A0A1H0CMM0-F1
#
_cell.length_a   1.000
_cell.length_b   1.000
_cell.length_c   1.000
_cell.angle_alpha   90.00
_cell.angle_beta   90.00
_cell.angle_gamma   90.00
#
_symmetry.space_group_name_H-M   'P 1'
#
loop_
_entity.id
_entity.type
_entity.pdbx_description
1 polymer ?
#
loop_
_entity_poly.entity_id
_entity_poly.type
_entity_poly.pdbx_seq_one_letter_code
_entity_poly.pdbx_strand_id
1 'polypeptide(L)' 'MNADITTAQETDQAREKRAAFKLRHARGLTTLMDERSDLRGVHALADLVDDAVRWTA' A
#
# COMPACT_ATOMS: atom_id res chain seq x y z
N MET A 1 25.75 18.90 16.16
CA MET A 1 24.30 19.20 16.15
C MET A 1 23.68 19.24 14.76
N ASN A 2 24.40 19.55 13.67
CA ASN A 2 23.80 19.59 12.32
C ASN A 2 23.71 18.22 11.62
N ALA A 3 24.64 17.29 11.91
CA ALA A 3 24.64 15.96 11.30
C ALA A 3 23.40 15.12 11.67
N ASP A 4 22.95 15.19 12.93
CA ASP A 4 21.77 14.45 13.40
C ASP A 4 20.48 14.92 12.72
N ILE A 5 20.37 16.22 12.43
CA ILE A 5 19.22 16.81 11.73
C ILE A 5 19.19 16.33 10.28
N THR A 6 20.34 16.32 9.60
CA THR A 6 20.44 15.82 8.22
C THR A 6 20.04 14.34 8.12
N THR A 7 20.53 13.49 9.03
CA THR A 7 20.17 12.06 9.04
C THR A 7 18.68 11.86 9.32
N ALA A 8 18.10 12.59 10.26
CA ALA A 8 16.66 12.52 10.53
C ALA A 8 15.83 12.88 9.29
N GLN A 9 16.19 13.96 8.59
CA GLN A 9 15.51 14.38 7.35
C GLN A 9 15.62 13.34 6.22
N GLU A 10 16.78 12.71 6.04
CA GLU A 10 16.96 11.62 5.07
C GLU A 10 16.10 10.41 5.40
N THR A 11 15.98 10.05 6.69
CA THR A 11 15.12 8.95 7.11
C THR A 11 13.64 9.23 6.87
N ASP A 12 13.19 10.47 7.09
CA ASP A 12 11.81 10.86 6.87
C ASP A 12 11.45 10.90 5.39
N GLN A 13 12.32 11.45 4.53
CA GLN A 13 12.14 11.37 3.08
C GLN A 13 12.07 9.92 2.57
N ALA A 14 12.89 9.02 3.14
CA ALA A 14 12.84 7.61 2.81
C ALA A 14 11.54 6.93 3.28
N ARG A 15 10.95 7.37 4.40
CA ARG A 15 9.64 6.91 4.87
C ARG A 15 8.51 7.40 3.96
N GLU A 16 8.52 8.68 3.58
CA GLU A 16 7.54 9.28 2.68
C GLU A 16 7.52 8.59 1.31
N LYS A 17 8.70 8.37 0.72
CA LYS A 17 8.83 7.66 -0.57
C LYS A 17 8.25 6.24 -0.49
N ARG A 18 8.52 5.52 0.61
CA ARG A 18 7.94 4.18 0.83
C ARG A 18 6.42 4.24 1.02
N ALA A 19 5.91 5.22 1.77
CA ALA A 19 4.48 5.41 1.95
C ALA A 19 3.78 5.69 0.61
N ALA A 20 4.32 6.60 -0.19
CA ALA A 20 3.81 6.92 -1.53
C ALA A 20 3.83 5.71 -2.46
N PHE A 21 4.91 4.92 -2.44
CA PHE A 21 5.00 3.69 -3.21
C PHE A 21 3.95 2.67 -2.78
N LYS A 22 3.80 2.42 -1.47
CA LYS A 22 2.81 1.50 -0.91
C LYS A 22 1.39 1.93 -1.27
N LEU A 23 1.08 3.23 -1.18
CA LEU A 23 -0.23 3.76 -1.55
C LEU A 23 -0.54 3.52 -3.03
N ARG A 24 0.40 3.84 -3.92
CA ARG A 24 0.24 3.59 -5.36
C ARG A 24 0.05 2.11 -5.65
N HIS A 25 0.82 1.25 -4.98
CA HIS A 25 0.71 -0.20 -5.14
C HIS A 25 -0.65 -0.73 -4.64
N ALA A 26 -1.09 -0.31 -3.46
CA ALA A 26 -2.39 -0.70 -2.91
C ALA A 26 -3.55 -0.28 -3.82
N ARG A 27 -3.48 0.94 -4.38
CA ARG A 27 -4.47 1.41 -5.37
C ARG A 27 -4.49 0.53 -6.61
N GLY A 28 -3.32 0.26 -7.21
CA GLY A 28 -3.23 -0.59 -8.39
C GLY A 28 -3.72 -2.02 -8.14
N LEU A 29 -3.38 -2.58 -6.98
CA LEU A 29 -3.84 -3.91 -6.57
C LEU A 29 -5.36 -3.94 -6.36
N THR A 30 -5.93 -2.92 -5.73
CA THR A 30 -7.38 -2.81 -5.53
C THR A 30 -8.12 -2.74 -6.87
N THR A 31 -7.65 -1.90 -7.80
CA THR A 31 -8.22 -1.82 -9.15
C THR A 31 -8.12 -3.16 -9.89
N LEU A 32 -6.98 -3.84 -9.82
CA LEU A 32 -6.82 -5.14 -10.46
C LEU A 32 -7.77 -6.20 -9.86
N MET A 33 -7.97 -6.21 -8.54
CA MET A 33 -8.91 -7.14 -7.90
C MET A 33 -10.38 -6.79 -8.16
N ASP A 34 -10.69 -5.53 -8.47
CA ASP A 34 -12.01 -5.10 -8.94
C ASP A 34 -12.28 -5.62 -10.37
N GLU A 35 -11.31 -5.43 -11.28
CA GLU A 35 -11.37 -5.97 -12.64
C GLU A 35 -11.43 -7.51 -12.66
N ARG A 36 -10.80 -8.15 -11.67
CA ARG A 36 -10.76 -9.61 -11.49
C ARG A 36 -11.72 -10.08 -10.41
N SER A 37 -12.97 -9.62 -10.47
CA SER A 37 -14.03 -10.06 -9.56
C SER A 37 -14.26 -11.57 -9.59
N ASP A 38 -13.88 -12.24 -10.68
CA ASP A 38 -13.93 -13.70 -10.86
C ASP A 38 -13.06 -14.47 -9.87
N LEU A 39 -12.03 -13.83 -9.28
CA LEU A 39 -11.12 -14.47 -8.33
C LEU A 39 -11.61 -14.42 -6.88
N ARG A 40 -12.69 -13.68 -6.60
CA ARG A 40 -13.28 -13.57 -5.25
C ARG A 40 -13.93 -14.90 -4.84
N GLY A 41 -13.63 -15.35 -3.64
CA GLY A 41 -13.99 -16.66 -3.07
C GLY A 41 -13.18 -17.84 -3.62
N VAL A 42 -12.29 -17.60 -4.57
CA VAL A 42 -11.47 -18.65 -5.23
C VAL A 42 -9.99 -18.47 -4.91
N HIS A 43 -9.50 -17.24 -4.92
CA HIS A 43 -8.10 -16.92 -4.72
C HIS A 43 -7.91 -16.14 -3.42
N ALA A 44 -7.16 -16.72 -2.49
CA ALA A 44 -6.98 -16.16 -1.14
C ALA A 44 -6.46 -14.70 -1.12
N LEU A 45 -5.65 -14.29 -2.11
CA LEU A 45 -5.21 -12.89 -2.20
C LEU A 45 -6.36 -11.95 -2.56
N ALA A 46 -7.28 -12.36 -3.44
CA ALA A 46 -8.42 -11.54 -3.82
C ALA A 46 -9.36 -11.38 -2.61
N ASP A 47 -9.56 -12.44 -1.84
CA ASP A 47 -10.37 -12.41 -0.61
C ASP A 47 -9.75 -11.53 0.47
N LEU A 48 -8.43 -11.64 0.65
CA LEU A 48 -7.70 -10.79 1.59
C LEU A 48 -7.80 -9.31 1.23
N VAL A 49 -7.63 -8.98 -0.06
CA VAL A 49 -7.70 -7.59 -0.53
C VAL A 49 -9.13 -7.07 -0.41
N ASP A 50 -10.13 -7.88 -0.75
CA ASP A 50 -11.53 -7.49 -0.59
C ASP A 50 -11.90 -7.22 0.87
N ASP A 51 -11.53 -8.13 1.77
CA ASP A 51 -11.75 -7.94 3.20
C ASP A 51 -11.01 -6.69 3.71
N ALA A 52 -9.76 -6.48 3.30
CA ALA A 52 -8.99 -5.30 3.68
C ALA A 52 -9.66 -4.00 3.19
N VAL A 53 -10.18 -3.96 1.97
CA VAL A 53 -10.90 -2.80 1.43
C VAL A 53 -12.21 -2.60 2.17
N ARG A 54 -12.98 -3.67 2.43
CA ARG A 54 -14.25 -3.61 3.15
C ARG A 54 -14.13 -2.98 4.54
N TRP A 55 -13.00 -3.16 5.22
CA TRP A 55 -12.75 -2.61 6.56
C TRP A 55 -12.01 -1.27 6.57
N THR A 56 -11.50 -0.80 5.43
CA THR A 56 -10.74 0.47 5.33
C THR A 56 -11.48 1.57 4.57
N ALA A 57 -12.55 1.24 3.85
CA ALA A 57 -13.52 2.17 3.28
C ALA A 57 -14.39 2.81 4.38
#